data_AF-A0A200QRK3-F1
#
_entry.id   AF-A0A200QRK3-F1
#
_cell.length_a   1.000
_cell.length_b   1.000
_cell.length_c   1.000
_cell.angle_alpha   90.00
_cell.angle_beta   90.00
_cell.angle_gamma   90.00
#
_symmetry.space_group_name_H-M   'P 1'
#
loop_
_entity.id
_entity.type
_entity.pdbx_description
1 polymer ?
#
loop_
_entity_poly.entity_id
_entity_poly.type
_entity_poly.pdbx_seq_one_letter_code
_entity_poly.pdbx_strand_id
1 'polypeptide(L)'
;MAVEVAKLGFHMNSFSHPPPPPPALTPFISPRKNHLSFFPKSFINKSSFGGRRRRNYLFSRRLSASLLEEQQQELSFTEPETKLIEALIGIQGRGRSASPQQLNDVEQAVKILEGQEGVFDPTNSSLIEGRWQLIFTTRPGTASPIQRTFVGVDTFSVFQEVYLRTDDPRVSNIVRFSDAIGELKVEAAASVKDGKRILFRFDKAAFSFSFLPFKVPYPVPFRLLGDEAKGWLDTTYLSQSGNIRISRGNKGTTFVLQKETEPRQRLLSAISTGVGITEAIDKLVTLNQSVAKEPELQVGKWQLIWSSQQETDSWFENAANGLMGTQIVKENGRLKFLVDILLGFRFSIDGNFVKSGDKTYDVTMDDAAILAGPFGVPMEMRSKFNLELLYTDAKIMITRGYNRILFVHLRVDNSETK
;
A
#
# COMPACT_ATOMS: atom_id res chain seq x y z
N MET A 1 9.83 -43.85 -13.76
CA MET A 1 10.36 -42.59 -14.32
C MET A 1 9.22 -41.88 -15.03
N ALA A 2 8.61 -40.93 -14.35
CA ALA A 2 7.58 -40.02 -14.87
C ALA A 2 7.62 -38.80 -13.95
N VAL A 3 7.78 -37.59 -14.51
CA VAL A 3 7.65 -36.34 -13.76
C VAL A 3 6.71 -35.45 -14.56
N GLU A 4 5.52 -35.31 -14.03
CA GLU A 4 4.44 -34.44 -14.50
C GLU A 4 4.55 -33.12 -13.73
N VAL A 5 4.71 -32.02 -14.47
CA VAL A 5 4.83 -30.66 -13.92
C VAL A 5 3.44 -30.01 -13.94
N ALA A 6 2.93 -29.69 -12.75
CA ALA A 6 1.64 -29.05 -12.56
C ALA A 6 1.63 -27.61 -13.08
N LYS A 7 0.66 -27.32 -13.96
CA LYS A 7 0.29 -25.98 -14.42
C LYS A 7 -0.55 -25.28 -13.37
N LEU A 8 -0.12 -24.11 -12.90
CA LEU A 8 -0.94 -23.17 -12.12
C LEU A 8 -1.77 -22.33 -13.10
N GLY A 9 -3.08 -22.61 -13.14
CA GLY A 9 -4.05 -21.84 -13.92
C GLY A 9 -4.53 -20.61 -13.15
N PHE A 10 -4.43 -19.44 -13.77
CA PHE A 10 -5.24 -18.28 -13.43
C PHE A 10 -6.67 -18.52 -13.94
N HIS A 11 -7.64 -18.69 -13.03
CA HIS A 11 -9.05 -18.57 -13.37
C HIS A 11 -9.50 -17.15 -13.05
N MET A 12 -9.72 -16.35 -14.10
CA MET A 12 -10.58 -15.18 -14.02
C MET A 12 -12.03 -15.67 -14.04
N ASN A 13 -12.73 -15.59 -12.92
CA ASN A 13 -14.17 -15.82 -12.88
C ASN A 13 -14.87 -14.58 -13.47
N SER A 14 -15.23 -14.67 -14.74
CA SER A 14 -16.28 -13.85 -15.33
C SER A 14 -17.64 -14.43 -14.93
N PHE A 15 -18.26 -13.92 -13.86
CA PHE A 15 -19.69 -14.12 -13.63
C PHE A 15 -20.45 -12.90 -14.16
N SER A 16 -20.98 -13.05 -15.37
CA SER A 16 -22.03 -12.20 -15.91
C SER A 16 -23.35 -12.51 -15.19
N HIS A 17 -23.76 -11.63 -14.27
CA HIS A 17 -25.16 -11.53 -13.87
C HIS A 17 -25.85 -10.51 -14.79
N PRO A 18 -27.06 -10.80 -15.32
CA PRO A 18 -27.82 -9.81 -16.06
C PRO A 18 -28.22 -8.65 -15.13
N PRO A 19 -28.30 -7.41 -15.63
CA PRO A 19 -28.71 -6.27 -14.81
C PRO A 19 -30.15 -6.44 -14.30
N PRO A 20 -30.46 -6.02 -13.07
CA PRO A 20 -31.83 -6.02 -12.57
C PRO A 20 -32.73 -5.08 -13.39
N PRO A 21 -34.03 -5.39 -13.55
CA PRO A 21 -34.95 -4.52 -14.27
C PRO A 21 -35.08 -3.16 -13.57
N PRO A 22 -35.35 -2.07 -14.33
CA PRO A 22 -35.50 -0.74 -13.76
C PRO A 22 -36.70 -0.68 -12.79
N PRO A 23 -36.61 0.10 -11.71
CA PRO A 23 -37.71 0.25 -10.77
C PRO A 23 -38.92 0.89 -11.45
N ALA A 24 -40.09 0.28 -11.23
CA ALA A 24 -41.37 0.79 -11.71
C ALA A 24 -41.62 2.20 -11.16
N LEU A 25 -41.92 3.13 -12.07
CA LEU A 25 -42.35 4.48 -11.76
C LEU A 25 -43.67 4.43 -10.98
N THR A 26 -43.61 4.68 -9.68
CA THR A 26 -44.78 5.07 -8.89
C THR A 26 -44.88 6.59 -8.85
N PRO A 27 -46.08 7.17 -9.03
CA PRO A 27 -46.24 8.60 -9.18
C PRO A 27 -46.00 9.34 -7.86
N PHE A 28 -45.05 10.26 -7.88
CA PHE A 28 -44.82 11.25 -6.82
C PHE A 28 -46.05 12.14 -6.67
N ILE A 29 -46.77 11.96 -5.55
CA ILE A 29 -47.77 12.90 -5.07
C ILE A 29 -47.02 14.05 -4.37
N SER A 30 -47.07 15.24 -4.97
CA SER A 30 -46.66 16.49 -4.33
C SER A 30 -47.69 16.96 -3.31
N PRO A 31 -47.26 17.47 -2.14
CA PRO A 31 -48.03 18.48 -1.41
C PRO A 31 -47.42 19.87 -1.57
N ARG A 32 -48.32 20.81 -1.81
CA ARG A 32 -48.14 22.24 -2.04
C ARG A 32 -47.38 22.96 -0.90
N LYS A 33 -46.70 24.03 -1.34
CA LYS A 33 -46.28 25.22 -0.59
C LYS A 33 -47.32 25.65 0.46
N ASN A 34 -46.84 26.11 1.61
CA ASN A 34 -47.39 27.28 2.28
C ASN A 34 -46.30 28.10 2.96
N HIS A 35 -46.32 29.38 2.65
CA HIS A 35 -45.42 30.44 3.04
C HIS A 35 -46.14 31.27 4.09
N LEU A 36 -45.68 31.30 5.34
CA LEU A 36 -46.13 32.30 6.31
C LEU A 36 -44.95 32.74 7.19
N SER A 37 -44.52 33.96 6.92
CA SER A 37 -43.67 34.84 7.70
C SER A 37 -44.34 35.27 9.00
N PHE A 38 -43.64 35.26 10.14
CA PHE A 38 -43.94 36.13 11.28
C PHE A 38 -42.67 36.43 12.08
N PHE A 39 -42.24 37.70 12.05
CA PHE A 39 -41.41 38.32 13.09
C PHE A 39 -42.32 38.73 14.26
N PRO A 40 -41.78 38.84 15.49
CA PRO A 40 -41.59 40.20 16.02
C PRO A 40 -40.30 40.42 16.84
N LYS A 41 -40.04 41.71 17.03
CA LYS A 41 -38.87 42.38 17.61
C LYS A 41 -38.88 42.42 19.15
N SER A 42 -37.73 42.89 19.68
CA SER A 42 -37.45 43.55 20.99
C SER A 42 -37.24 42.60 22.17
N PHE A 43 -36.25 42.78 23.07
CA PHE A 43 -35.85 44.02 23.73
C PHE A 43 -34.34 44.11 24.06
N ILE A 44 -33.90 45.36 24.10
CA ILE A 44 -32.63 45.89 24.60
C ILE A 44 -32.60 45.78 26.12
N ASN A 45 -31.44 45.43 26.68
CA ASN A 45 -31.08 45.94 28.01
C ASN A 45 -29.62 46.37 28.06
N LYS A 46 -29.42 47.67 28.32
CA LYS A 46 -28.15 48.30 28.65
C LYS A 46 -28.03 48.32 30.18
N SER A 47 -26.84 48.01 30.69
CA SER A 47 -26.39 48.59 31.95
C SER A 47 -24.90 48.95 31.81
N SER A 48 -24.65 50.25 31.88
CA SER A 48 -23.36 50.92 31.98
C SER A 48 -22.73 50.72 33.35
N PHE A 49 -21.39 50.76 33.43
CA PHE A 49 -20.50 51.37 34.44
C PHE A 49 -19.12 50.74 34.22
N GLY A 50 -17.96 51.39 34.24
CA GLY A 50 -17.51 52.76 34.41
C GLY A 50 -15.99 52.70 34.16
N GLY A 51 -15.43 53.70 33.49
CA GLY A 51 -14.08 53.61 32.90
C GLY A 51 -12.93 53.57 33.91
N ARG A 52 -11.78 53.07 33.44
CA ARG A 52 -10.45 53.52 33.88
C ARG A 52 -9.44 53.35 32.74
N ARG A 53 -8.80 54.47 32.40
CA ARG A 53 -7.64 54.61 31.50
C ARG A 53 -6.51 53.66 31.91
N ARG A 54 -5.82 53.05 30.93
CA ARG A 54 -4.34 53.09 30.84
C ARG A 54 -3.79 52.37 29.59
N ARG A 55 -2.98 53.13 28.85
CA ARG A 55 -1.78 52.76 28.06
C ARG A 55 -1.89 51.56 27.09
N ASN A 56 -1.98 51.92 25.82
CA ASN A 56 -1.57 51.08 24.70
C ASN A 56 -0.07 50.76 24.82
N TYR A 57 0.27 49.53 25.21
CA TYR A 57 1.53 48.91 24.85
C TYR A 57 1.23 47.97 23.69
N LEU A 58 1.73 48.32 22.50
CA LEU A 58 1.81 47.43 21.35
C LEU A 58 2.78 46.29 21.71
N PHE A 59 2.28 45.25 22.35
CA PHE A 59 2.95 43.95 22.33
C PHE A 59 2.50 43.24 21.05
N SER A 60 3.32 43.43 20.01
CA SER A 60 3.38 42.50 18.89
C SER A 60 3.77 41.13 19.44
N ARG A 61 2.78 40.34 19.84
CA ARG A 61 2.96 38.90 20.07
C ARG A 61 3.28 38.29 18.71
N ARG A 62 4.57 38.10 18.45
CA ARG A 62 5.05 37.12 17.48
C ARG A 62 4.41 35.80 17.87
N LEU A 63 3.43 35.36 17.10
CA LEU A 63 2.96 33.99 17.14
C LEU A 63 4.15 33.14 16.72
N SER A 64 4.68 32.38 17.67
CA SER A 64 5.77 31.44 17.46
C SER A 64 5.42 30.51 16.31
N ALA A 65 6.22 30.60 15.25
CA ALA A 65 6.23 29.68 14.12
C ALA A 65 6.93 28.38 14.54
N SER A 66 6.42 27.69 15.55
CA SER A 66 7.00 26.44 16.08
C SER A 66 6.01 25.27 16.03
N LEU A 67 5.09 25.28 15.06
CA LEU A 67 4.06 24.24 14.86
C LEU A 67 4.12 23.65 13.44
N LEU A 68 5.22 23.86 12.72
CA LEU A 68 5.48 23.33 11.38
C LEU A 68 6.77 22.52 11.27
N GLU A 69 7.48 22.29 12.38
CA GLU A 69 8.73 21.49 12.40
C GLU A 69 8.51 20.02 12.80
N GLU A 70 7.29 19.59 13.10
CA GLU A 70 6.99 18.18 13.46
C GLU A 70 6.59 17.29 12.27
N GLN A 71 6.70 17.75 11.02
CA GLN A 71 6.23 16.97 9.85
C GLN A 71 7.27 16.61 8.79
N GLN A 72 8.56 16.82 9.04
CA GLN A 72 9.62 16.42 8.09
C GLN A 72 10.81 15.78 8.81
N GLN A 73 10.58 14.73 9.59
CA GLN A 73 11.61 13.71 9.74
C GLN A 73 11.56 12.83 8.51
N GLU A 74 12.45 13.14 7.57
CA GLU A 74 12.80 12.28 6.45
C GLU A 74 13.03 10.86 7.00
N LEU A 75 12.30 9.87 6.47
CA LEU A 75 12.51 8.47 6.83
C LEU A 75 13.90 8.05 6.33
N SER A 76 14.93 8.34 7.12
CA SER A 76 16.29 7.96 6.80
C SER A 76 16.49 6.50 7.20
N PHE A 77 16.56 5.63 6.19
CA PHE A 77 16.99 4.25 6.35
C PHE A 77 18.49 4.14 6.08
N THR A 78 19.18 3.31 6.86
CA THR A 78 20.55 2.92 6.56
C THR A 78 20.60 2.12 5.26
N GLU A 79 21.78 1.98 4.63
CA GLU A 79 21.91 1.18 3.40
C GLU A 79 21.40 -0.27 3.56
N PRO A 80 21.69 -1.01 4.65
CA PRO A 80 21.16 -2.36 4.87
C PRO A 80 19.64 -2.41 5.05
N GLU A 81 19.07 -1.42 5.73
CA GLU A 81 17.62 -1.28 5.88
C GLU A 81 16.94 -0.98 4.53
N THR A 82 17.57 -0.12 3.72
CA THR A 82 17.12 0.18 2.36
C THR A 82 17.12 -1.07 1.49
N LYS A 83 18.17 -1.90 1.56
CA LYS A 83 18.23 -3.21 0.86
C LYS A 83 17.08 -4.14 1.27
N LEU A 84 16.73 -4.20 2.55
CA LEU A 84 15.56 -4.96 3.01
C LEU A 84 14.26 -4.39 2.42
N ILE A 85 14.08 -3.07 2.44
CA ILE A 85 12.88 -2.42 1.87
C ILE A 85 12.78 -2.71 0.37
N GLU A 86 13.88 -2.61 -0.38
CA GLU A 86 13.91 -2.90 -1.80
C GLU A 86 13.56 -4.36 -2.12
N ALA A 87 14.07 -5.31 -1.33
CA ALA A 87 13.73 -6.73 -1.46
C ALA A 87 12.24 -7.00 -1.20
N LEU A 88 11.57 -6.14 -0.42
CA LEU A 88 10.14 -6.25 -0.12
C LEU A 88 9.24 -5.63 -1.19
N ILE A 89 9.76 -4.74 -2.04
CA ILE A 89 8.98 -4.11 -3.12
C ILE A 89 8.57 -5.16 -4.15
N GLY A 90 7.27 -5.21 -4.45
CA GLY A 90 6.69 -6.18 -5.38
C GLY A 90 6.29 -7.53 -4.73
N ILE A 91 6.57 -7.74 -3.43
CA ILE A 91 6.05 -8.90 -2.71
C ILE A 91 4.62 -8.63 -2.24
N GLN A 92 3.67 -9.42 -2.73
CA GLN A 92 2.26 -9.32 -2.35
C GLN A 92 1.88 -10.25 -1.19
N GLY A 93 0.81 -9.88 -0.48
CA GLY A 93 0.22 -10.69 0.60
C GLY A 93 1.18 -10.95 1.77
N ARG A 94 2.12 -10.02 2.05
CA ARG A 94 3.12 -10.13 3.12
C ARG A 94 3.99 -11.40 3.03
N GLY A 95 4.34 -11.81 1.81
CA GLY A 95 5.14 -13.00 1.54
C GLY A 95 4.35 -14.18 0.97
N ARG A 96 3.02 -14.07 0.82
CA ARG A 96 2.17 -15.13 0.26
C ARG A 96 2.51 -15.47 -1.18
N SER A 97 2.75 -14.45 -2.00
CA SER A 97 3.01 -14.59 -3.43
C SER A 97 4.50 -14.41 -3.77
N ALA A 98 5.38 -14.51 -2.78
CA ALA A 98 6.82 -14.34 -2.99
C ALA A 98 7.41 -15.53 -3.75
N SER A 99 8.22 -15.25 -4.77
CA SER A 99 9.02 -16.27 -5.46
C SER A 99 10.14 -16.80 -4.55
N PRO A 100 10.68 -18.00 -4.82
CA PRO A 100 11.83 -18.51 -4.06
C PRO A 100 13.02 -17.56 -4.04
N GLN A 101 13.27 -16.84 -5.13
CA GLN A 101 14.34 -15.84 -5.21
C GLN A 101 14.04 -14.66 -4.29
N GLN A 102 12.82 -14.11 -4.33
CA GLN A 102 12.41 -13.00 -3.46
C GLN A 102 12.49 -13.39 -1.97
N LEU A 103 12.10 -14.62 -1.62
CA LEU A 103 12.22 -15.13 -0.26
C LEU A 103 13.70 -15.19 0.18
N ASN A 104 14.58 -15.67 -0.69
CA ASN A 104 16.01 -15.69 -0.41
C ASN A 104 16.58 -14.27 -0.26
N ASP A 105 16.21 -13.33 -1.13
CA ASP A 105 16.69 -11.95 -1.08
C ASP A 105 16.29 -11.26 0.24
N VAL A 106 15.03 -11.44 0.66
CA VAL A 106 14.54 -10.96 1.96
C VAL A 106 15.28 -11.64 3.12
N GLU A 107 15.49 -12.95 3.05
CA GLU A 107 16.20 -13.70 4.10
C GLU A 107 17.65 -13.23 4.25
N GLN A 108 18.38 -13.00 3.14
CA GLN A 108 19.73 -12.46 3.18
C GLN A 108 19.75 -11.04 3.79
N ALA A 109 18.82 -10.17 3.38
CA ALA A 109 18.73 -8.82 3.93
C ALA A 109 18.42 -8.83 5.44
N VAL A 110 17.50 -9.68 5.88
CA VAL A 110 17.19 -9.91 7.31
C VAL A 110 18.44 -10.38 8.07
N LYS A 111 19.18 -11.36 7.52
CA LYS A 111 20.39 -11.90 8.16
C LYS A 111 21.47 -10.85 8.31
N ILE A 112 21.64 -9.97 7.31
CA ILE A 112 22.58 -8.85 7.38
C ILE A 112 22.20 -7.92 8.53
N LEU A 113 20.93 -7.52 8.64
CA LEU A 113 20.46 -6.63 9.70
C LEU A 113 20.57 -7.27 11.09
N GLU A 114 20.23 -8.55 11.24
CA GLU A 114 20.40 -9.27 12.52
C GLU A 114 21.87 -9.42 12.92
N GLY A 115 22.81 -9.34 11.96
CA GLY A 115 24.25 -9.30 12.20
C GLY A 115 24.81 -7.91 12.51
N GLN A 116 23.99 -6.85 12.43
CA GLN A 116 24.39 -5.47 12.71
C GLN A 116 23.95 -5.00 14.10
N GLU A 117 24.56 -3.91 14.56
CA GLU A 117 24.19 -3.26 15.81
C GLU A 117 22.89 -2.46 15.65
N GLY A 118 21.75 -3.12 15.90
CA GLY A 118 20.50 -2.44 16.20
C GLY A 118 20.49 -1.82 17.61
N VAL A 119 19.32 -1.40 18.07
CA VAL A 119 19.13 -0.92 19.45
C VAL A 119 19.52 -2.03 20.45
N PHE A 120 20.44 -1.73 21.35
CA PHE A 120 20.79 -2.63 22.46
C PHE A 120 19.61 -2.76 23.42
N ASP A 121 19.28 -3.99 23.82
CA ASP A 121 18.12 -4.31 24.67
C ASP A 121 16.81 -3.68 24.14
N PRO A 122 16.31 -4.16 22.98
CA PRO A 122 15.18 -3.54 22.31
C PRO A 122 13.91 -3.54 23.17
N THR A 123 13.70 -4.53 24.04
CA THR A 123 12.49 -4.59 24.87
C THR A 123 12.44 -3.55 25.99
N ASN A 124 13.59 -3.00 26.39
CA ASN A 124 13.66 -1.88 27.33
C ASN A 124 13.72 -0.52 26.64
N SER A 125 13.87 -0.45 25.32
CA SER A 125 13.85 0.81 24.57
C SER A 125 12.43 1.35 24.38
N SER A 126 12.23 2.67 24.46
CA SER A 126 10.96 3.30 24.09
C SER A 126 10.65 3.13 22.60
N LEU A 127 11.66 2.88 21.77
CA LEU A 127 11.50 2.70 20.32
C LEU A 127 10.70 1.43 19.97
N ILE A 128 10.60 0.44 20.86
CA ILE A 128 9.79 -0.76 20.60
C ILE A 128 8.28 -0.48 20.73
N GLU A 129 7.90 0.55 21.49
CA GLU A 129 6.49 0.80 21.81
C GLU A 129 5.73 1.42 20.65
N GLY A 130 4.43 1.14 20.58
CA GLY A 130 3.53 1.69 19.58
C GLY A 130 3.05 0.66 18.55
N ARG A 131 2.49 1.18 17.46
CA ARG A 131 1.83 0.38 16.41
C ARG A 131 2.79 0.10 15.25
N TRP A 132 2.95 -1.18 14.93
CA TRP A 132 3.82 -1.68 13.88
C TRP A 132 3.01 -2.35 12.80
N GLN A 133 3.16 -1.94 11.54
CA GLN A 133 2.56 -2.62 10.40
C GLN A 133 3.41 -3.85 10.02
N LEU A 134 2.76 -5.01 9.87
CA LEU A 134 3.41 -6.22 9.36
C LEU A 134 3.60 -6.11 7.84
N ILE A 135 4.85 -6.00 7.43
CA ILE A 135 5.22 -5.86 6.01
C ILE A 135 5.48 -7.24 5.39
N PHE A 136 6.14 -8.14 6.12
CA PHE A 136 6.45 -9.48 5.62
C PHE A 136 6.46 -10.52 6.73
N THR A 137 6.06 -11.74 6.39
CA THR A 137 6.23 -12.91 7.24
C THR A 137 6.55 -14.16 6.43
N THR A 138 7.38 -15.05 6.99
CA THR A 138 7.67 -16.35 6.38
C THR A 138 6.50 -17.34 6.48
N ARG A 139 5.43 -17.02 7.22
CA ARG A 139 4.23 -17.86 7.32
C ARG A 139 2.93 -17.06 7.20
N PRO A 140 2.63 -16.50 6.01
CA PRO A 140 1.50 -15.59 5.79
C PRO A 140 0.14 -16.24 6.06
N GLY A 141 0.00 -17.56 5.89
CA GLY A 141 -1.23 -18.31 6.16
C GLY A 141 -1.43 -18.76 7.62
N THR A 142 -0.49 -18.46 8.54
CA THR A 142 -0.53 -18.98 9.92
C THR A 142 -0.40 -17.92 11.01
N ALA A 143 -0.33 -16.62 10.66
CA ALA A 143 -0.15 -15.57 11.65
C ALA A 143 -1.39 -15.38 12.58
N SER A 144 -2.52 -16.04 12.31
CA SER A 144 -3.57 -16.36 13.29
C SER A 144 -4.61 -17.37 12.74
N PRO A 145 -5.23 -18.25 13.55
CA PRO A 145 -6.43 -19.01 13.17
C PRO A 145 -7.55 -18.14 12.56
N ILE A 146 -7.58 -16.86 12.91
CA ILE A 146 -8.57 -15.89 12.43
C ILE A 146 -8.30 -15.45 10.98
N GLN A 147 -7.04 -15.51 10.53
CA GLN A 147 -6.72 -15.29 9.11
C GLN A 147 -7.33 -16.37 8.23
N ARG A 148 -7.59 -17.58 8.76
CA ARG A 148 -8.28 -18.67 8.04
C ARG A 148 -9.77 -18.41 7.80
N THR A 149 -10.40 -17.50 8.53
CA THR A 149 -11.84 -17.21 8.38
C THR A 149 -12.11 -16.12 7.33
N PHE A 150 -11.11 -15.31 6.98
CA PHE A 150 -11.21 -14.23 5.97
C PHE A 150 -10.31 -14.48 4.74
N VAL A 151 -10.07 -15.76 4.43
CA VAL A 151 -9.22 -16.25 3.32
C VAL A 151 -9.85 -15.97 1.96
N GLY A 152 -9.67 -14.75 1.46
CA GLY A 152 -10.00 -14.43 0.08
C GLY A 152 -9.39 -13.14 -0.44
N VAL A 153 -8.94 -12.25 0.45
CA VAL A 153 -8.62 -10.88 0.06
C VAL A 153 -7.26 -10.48 0.62
N ASP A 154 -6.31 -10.20 -0.27
CA ASP A 154 -4.98 -9.68 0.07
C ASP A 154 -5.02 -8.20 0.53
N THR A 155 -6.22 -7.65 0.77
CA THR A 155 -6.49 -6.22 1.00
C THR A 155 -6.37 -5.77 2.46
N PHE A 156 -6.27 -6.70 3.42
CA PHE A 156 -6.25 -6.34 4.84
C PHE A 156 -4.87 -5.91 5.30
N SER A 157 -4.80 -4.82 6.07
CA SER A 157 -3.58 -4.43 6.79
C SER A 157 -3.49 -5.18 8.12
N VAL A 158 -2.30 -5.67 8.45
CA VAL A 158 -2.03 -6.36 9.72
C VAL A 158 -1.08 -5.49 10.53
N PHE A 159 -1.43 -5.25 11.79
CA PHE A 159 -0.60 -4.49 12.72
C PHE A 159 -0.31 -5.30 13.97
N GLN A 160 0.77 -4.94 14.64
CA GLN A 160 1.09 -5.37 15.98
C GLN A 160 1.35 -4.14 16.85
N GLU A 161 0.60 -4.00 17.94
CA GLU A 161 0.87 -3.00 18.96
C GLU A 161 1.70 -3.64 20.08
N VAL A 162 2.72 -2.94 20.54
CA VAL A 162 3.56 -3.37 21.65
C VAL A 162 3.64 -2.23 22.65
N TYR A 163 3.27 -2.51 23.90
CA TYR A 163 3.40 -1.58 25.03
C TYR A 163 3.90 -2.40 26.21
N LEU A 164 5.17 -2.21 26.58
CA LEU A 164 5.84 -3.00 27.61
C LEU A 164 6.08 -2.20 28.90
N ARG A 165 5.98 -0.87 28.81
CA ARG A 165 6.35 0.08 29.86
C ARG A 165 5.11 0.70 30.52
N THR A 166 4.06 -0.11 30.69
CA THR A 166 2.77 0.26 31.28
C THR A 166 2.43 -0.68 32.43
N ASP A 167 1.47 -0.32 33.28
CA ASP A 167 1.02 -1.20 34.38
C ASP A 167 0.36 -2.51 33.91
N ASP A 168 -0.15 -2.56 32.67
CA ASP A 168 -0.66 -3.77 32.00
C ASP A 168 0.08 -3.97 30.67
N PRO A 169 1.33 -4.50 30.68
CA PRO A 169 2.12 -4.70 29.47
C PRO A 169 1.40 -5.63 28.48
N ARG A 170 1.31 -5.22 27.21
CA ARG A 170 0.56 -5.92 26.18
C ARG A 170 1.25 -5.98 24.83
N VAL A 171 1.03 -7.10 24.16
CA VAL A 171 1.21 -7.25 22.71
C VAL A 171 -0.16 -7.52 22.10
N SER A 172 -0.55 -6.73 21.10
CA SER A 172 -1.83 -6.90 20.42
C SER A 172 -1.63 -7.10 18.93
N ASN A 173 -2.25 -8.13 18.36
CA ASN A 173 -2.33 -8.31 16.92
C ASN A 173 -3.65 -7.75 16.40
N ILE A 174 -3.59 -6.92 15.38
CA ILE A 174 -4.74 -6.23 14.81
C ILE A 174 -4.85 -6.56 13.33
N VAL A 175 -6.01 -7.03 12.91
CA VAL A 175 -6.36 -7.19 11.50
C VAL A 175 -7.36 -6.10 11.16
N ARG A 176 -6.95 -5.14 10.33
CA ARG A 176 -7.81 -4.07 9.84
C ARG A 176 -8.47 -4.50 8.54
N PHE A 177 -9.79 -4.54 8.55
CA PHE A 177 -10.58 -4.92 7.38
C PHE A 177 -10.63 -3.77 6.37
N SER A 178 -11.01 -2.59 6.85
CA SER A 178 -10.97 -1.30 6.16
C SER A 178 -11.40 -0.21 7.14
N ASP A 179 -11.23 1.06 6.78
CA ASP A 179 -11.73 2.16 7.62
C ASP A 179 -13.27 2.20 7.69
N ALA A 180 -13.96 1.69 6.67
CA ALA A 180 -15.43 1.62 6.65
C ALA A 180 -16.00 0.44 7.45
N ILE A 181 -15.26 -0.68 7.53
CA ILE A 181 -15.71 -1.90 8.22
C ILE A 181 -15.24 -1.89 9.67
N GLY A 182 -13.95 -1.65 9.90
CA GLY A 182 -13.31 -1.70 11.21
C GLY A 182 -12.17 -2.72 11.30
N GLU A 183 -11.95 -3.27 12.49
CA GLU A 183 -10.81 -4.13 12.79
C GLU A 183 -11.13 -5.20 13.85
N LEU A 184 -10.37 -6.30 13.81
CA LEU A 184 -10.29 -7.26 14.91
C LEU A 184 -8.98 -7.04 15.67
N LYS A 185 -9.07 -6.85 16.98
CA LYS A 185 -7.91 -6.75 17.88
C LYS A 185 -7.88 -7.96 18.80
N VAL A 186 -6.74 -8.65 18.84
CA VAL A 186 -6.44 -9.77 19.73
C VAL A 186 -5.30 -9.35 20.64
N GLU A 187 -5.52 -9.34 21.94
CA GLU A 187 -4.58 -8.82 22.93
C GLU A 187 -4.01 -9.95 23.78
N ALA A 188 -2.74 -9.80 24.14
CA ALA A 188 -2.03 -10.70 25.02
C ALA A 188 -1.34 -9.90 26.12
N ALA A 189 -1.52 -10.34 27.37
CA ALA A 189 -0.68 -9.90 28.48
C ALA A 189 0.77 -10.32 28.19
N ALA A 190 1.72 -9.41 28.41
CA ALA A 190 3.11 -9.57 28.03
C ALA A 190 4.07 -9.42 29.21
N SER A 191 5.26 -10.01 29.09
CA SER A 191 6.37 -9.78 30.01
C SER A 191 7.71 -9.91 29.29
N VAL A 192 8.73 -9.18 29.76
CA VAL A 192 10.09 -9.22 29.22
C VAL A 192 10.89 -10.31 29.94
N LYS A 193 11.63 -11.13 29.18
CA LYS A 193 12.47 -12.19 29.75
C LYS A 193 13.95 -11.81 29.84
N ASP A 194 14.55 -11.36 28.74
CA ASP A 194 16.01 -11.27 28.59
C ASP A 194 16.47 -10.11 27.66
N GLY A 195 15.70 -9.02 27.64
CA GLY A 195 16.01 -7.83 26.85
C GLY A 195 15.67 -7.94 25.36
N LYS A 196 15.46 -9.17 24.85
CA LYS A 196 15.04 -9.44 23.47
C LYS A 196 13.71 -10.17 23.42
N ARG A 197 13.49 -11.12 24.32
CA ARG A 197 12.29 -11.98 24.33
C ARG A 197 11.14 -11.35 25.10
N ILE A 198 10.01 -11.23 24.41
CA ILE A 198 8.70 -10.93 24.96
C ILE A 198 7.93 -12.24 25.08
N LEU A 199 7.55 -12.61 26.30
CA LEU A 199 6.59 -13.68 26.56
C LEU A 199 5.20 -13.08 26.51
N PHE A 200 4.24 -13.79 25.93
CA PHE A 200 2.87 -13.31 25.88
C PHE A 200 1.86 -14.43 26.08
N ARG A 201 0.66 -14.07 26.56
CA ARG A 201 -0.49 -14.96 26.66
C ARG A 201 -1.75 -14.23 26.22
N PHE A 202 -2.40 -14.71 25.16
CA PHE A 202 -3.66 -14.14 24.68
C PHE A 202 -4.75 -14.26 25.74
N ASP A 203 -5.45 -13.16 26.01
CA ASP A 203 -6.46 -13.07 27.06
C ASP A 203 -7.71 -12.30 26.65
N LYS A 204 -7.66 -11.48 25.58
CA LYS A 204 -8.78 -10.67 25.09
C LYS A 204 -8.81 -10.67 23.56
N ALA A 205 -10.01 -10.58 23.00
CA ALA A 205 -10.19 -10.22 21.60
C ALA A 205 -11.55 -9.59 21.37
N ALA A 206 -11.61 -8.61 20.47
CA ALA A 206 -12.86 -7.94 20.11
C ALA A 206 -12.81 -7.38 18.69
N PHE A 207 -13.96 -7.44 18.02
CA PHE A 207 -14.21 -6.65 16.82
C PHE A 207 -14.58 -5.23 17.21
N SER A 208 -13.97 -4.26 16.55
CA SER A 208 -14.37 -2.86 16.56
C SER A 208 -14.89 -2.55 15.17
N PHE A 209 -16.19 -2.33 15.03
CA PHE A 209 -16.81 -2.00 13.75
C PHE A 209 -17.01 -0.49 13.65
N SER A 210 -16.62 0.14 12.53
CA SER A 210 -16.71 1.60 12.36
C SER A 210 -18.15 2.13 12.39
N PHE A 211 -19.13 1.26 12.08
CA PHE A 211 -20.55 1.58 12.07
C PHE A 211 -21.26 1.29 13.40
N LEU A 212 -20.57 0.77 14.43
CA LEU A 212 -21.15 0.51 15.75
C LEU A 212 -20.46 1.33 16.85
N PRO A 213 -21.22 1.85 17.84
CA PRO A 213 -20.64 2.61 18.94
C PRO A 213 -20.01 1.73 20.04
N PHE A 214 -20.06 0.39 19.90
CA PHE A 214 -19.54 -0.56 20.88
C PHE A 214 -18.71 -1.66 20.21
N LYS A 215 -17.82 -2.28 21.01
CA LYS A 215 -17.00 -3.42 20.57
C LYS A 215 -17.77 -4.73 20.75
N VAL A 216 -17.62 -5.65 19.80
CA VAL A 216 -18.21 -7.00 19.86
C VAL A 216 -17.13 -7.98 20.31
N PRO A 217 -17.24 -8.61 21.49
CA PRO A 217 -16.27 -9.59 21.95
C PRO A 217 -16.10 -10.75 20.96
N TYR A 218 -14.87 -11.16 20.70
CA TYR A 218 -14.59 -12.33 19.86
C TYR A 218 -14.85 -13.60 20.69
N PRO A 219 -15.66 -14.58 20.21
CA PRO A 219 -16.12 -15.71 21.00
C PRO A 219 -15.05 -16.82 21.14
N VAL A 220 -13.84 -16.45 21.57
CA VAL A 220 -12.76 -17.39 21.90
C VAL A 220 -12.59 -17.48 23.41
N PRO A 221 -12.76 -18.67 24.00
CA PRO A 221 -12.56 -18.86 25.43
C PRO A 221 -11.06 -19.01 25.72
N PHE A 222 -10.30 -17.90 25.71
CA PHE A 222 -8.84 -17.92 25.93
C PHE A 222 -8.41 -18.65 27.20
N ARG A 223 -9.26 -18.66 28.24
CA ARG A 223 -9.03 -19.39 29.49
C ARG A 223 -8.96 -20.91 29.32
N LEU A 224 -9.63 -21.46 28.31
CA LEU A 224 -9.66 -22.90 28.00
C LEU A 224 -8.50 -23.34 27.10
N LEU A 225 -7.79 -22.39 26.47
CA LEU A 225 -6.69 -22.69 25.55
C LEU A 225 -5.38 -23.07 26.25
N GLY A 226 -5.28 -22.91 27.57
CA GLY A 226 -4.12 -23.31 28.35
C GLY A 226 -2.79 -22.78 27.76
N ASP A 227 -1.90 -23.70 27.39
CA ASP A 227 -0.59 -23.38 26.81
C ASP A 227 -0.66 -22.95 25.34
N GLU A 228 -1.74 -23.24 24.61
CA GLU A 228 -1.90 -22.81 23.22
C GLU A 228 -2.06 -21.28 23.08
N ALA A 229 -2.54 -20.61 24.14
CA ALA A 229 -2.62 -19.16 24.19
C ALA A 229 -1.27 -18.50 24.47
N LYS A 230 -0.24 -19.26 24.86
CA LYS A 230 1.08 -18.75 25.19
C LYS A 230 1.99 -18.73 23.97
N GLY A 231 2.87 -17.74 23.92
CA GLY A 231 3.91 -17.66 22.91
C GLY A 231 5.04 -16.74 23.32
N TRP A 232 6.00 -16.60 22.41
CA TRP A 232 7.09 -15.66 22.57
C TRP A 232 7.45 -15.00 21.23
N LEU A 233 7.98 -13.78 21.34
CA LEU A 233 8.56 -13.01 20.25
C LEU A 233 9.96 -12.57 20.68
N ASP A 234 10.97 -12.94 19.91
CA ASP A 234 12.31 -12.37 20.05
C ASP A 234 12.42 -11.18 19.12
N THR A 235 12.73 -10.01 19.65
CA THR A 235 13.14 -8.87 18.82
C THR A 235 14.61 -9.03 18.49
N THR A 236 14.89 -9.50 17.27
CA THR A 236 16.26 -9.80 16.80
C THR A 236 16.94 -8.60 16.17
N TYR A 237 16.15 -7.64 15.69
CA TYR A 237 16.63 -6.34 15.23
C TYR A 237 15.58 -5.27 15.51
N LEU A 238 16.03 -4.13 16.02
CA LEU A 238 15.25 -2.90 16.11
C LEU A 238 16.15 -1.78 15.57
N SER A 239 15.71 -1.11 14.51
CA SER A 239 16.43 0.02 13.92
C SER A 239 16.65 1.12 14.95
N GLN A 240 17.77 1.84 14.85
CA GLN A 240 18.06 3.00 15.72
C GLN A 240 17.03 4.13 15.56
N SER A 241 16.42 4.26 14.38
CA SER A 241 15.32 5.19 14.13
C SER A 241 13.98 4.74 14.71
N GLY A 242 13.87 3.48 15.15
CA GLY A 242 12.61 2.87 15.59
C GLY A 242 11.59 2.59 14.47
N ASN A 243 12.00 2.63 13.20
CA ASN A 243 11.10 2.44 12.05
C ASN A 243 11.06 1.02 11.50
N ILE A 244 12.07 0.18 11.73
CA ILE A 244 12.09 -1.23 11.32
C ILE A 244 12.29 -2.11 12.55
N ARG A 245 11.48 -3.17 12.65
CA ARG A 245 11.66 -4.23 13.64
C ARG A 245 11.57 -5.59 12.98
N ILE A 246 12.55 -6.45 13.30
CA ILE A 246 12.55 -7.86 12.93
C ILE A 246 12.30 -8.66 14.19
N SER A 247 11.34 -9.59 14.11
CA SER A 247 11.02 -10.47 15.22
C SER A 247 10.95 -11.93 14.78
N ARG A 248 11.36 -12.84 15.67
CA ARG A 248 11.21 -14.29 15.52
C ARG A 248 10.15 -14.80 16.48
N GLY A 249 9.18 -15.56 15.97
CA GLY A 249 8.12 -16.17 16.78
C GLY A 249 8.40 -17.62 17.14
N ASN A 250 7.67 -18.12 18.15
CA ASN A 250 7.76 -19.50 18.67
C ASN A 250 7.65 -20.64 17.65
N LYS A 251 7.11 -20.40 16.45
CA LYS A 251 7.03 -21.39 15.36
C LYS A 251 8.12 -21.21 14.30
N GLY A 252 9.23 -20.56 14.62
CA GLY A 252 10.30 -20.21 13.67
C GLY A 252 9.85 -19.21 12.61
N THR A 253 8.81 -18.40 12.92
CA THR A 253 8.27 -17.41 11.98
C THR A 253 9.06 -16.12 12.07
N THR A 254 9.46 -15.57 10.93
CA THR A 254 10.05 -14.23 10.84
C THR A 254 8.94 -13.22 10.60
N PHE A 255 9.00 -12.10 11.28
CA PHE A 255 8.16 -10.94 11.06
C PHE A 255 9.04 -9.74 10.79
N VAL A 256 8.81 -9.06 9.67
CA VAL A 256 9.38 -7.75 9.38
C VAL A 256 8.26 -6.74 9.53
N LEU A 257 8.44 -5.78 10.43
CA LEU A 257 7.45 -4.77 10.74
C LEU A 257 8.02 -3.36 10.58
N GLN A 258 7.15 -2.41 10.23
CA GLN A 258 7.49 -0.99 10.14
C GLN A 258 6.49 -0.12 10.89
N LYS A 259 6.95 0.91 11.60
CA LYS A 259 6.04 1.93 12.18
C LYS A 259 5.53 2.87 11.10
N GLU A 260 6.46 3.37 10.30
CA GLU A 260 6.19 4.23 9.17
C GLU A 260 6.66 3.54 7.90
N THR A 261 5.73 3.32 6.97
CA THR A 261 6.02 2.70 5.68
C THR A 261 6.69 3.67 4.73
N GLU A 262 7.59 3.19 3.89
CA GLU A 262 8.23 4.02 2.85
C GLU A 262 7.18 4.41 1.76
N PRO A 263 7.24 5.62 1.17
CA PRO A 263 6.30 6.08 0.14
C PRO A 263 5.96 5.08 -0.98
N ARG A 264 6.93 4.32 -1.52
CA ARG A 264 6.66 3.30 -2.53
C ARG A 264 5.79 2.16 -2.00
N GLN A 265 6.04 1.72 -0.77
CA GLN A 265 5.22 0.70 -0.11
C GLN A 265 3.80 1.20 0.14
N ARG A 266 3.63 2.48 0.49
CA ARG A 266 2.31 3.11 0.63
C ARG A 266 1.55 3.12 -0.69
N LEU A 267 2.22 3.47 -1.79
CA LEU A 267 1.63 3.43 -3.12
C LEU A 267 1.17 2.02 -3.51
N LEU A 268 2.02 1.01 -3.34
CA LEU A 268 1.66 -0.37 -3.65
C LEU A 268 0.50 -0.88 -2.76
N SER A 269 0.48 -0.48 -1.48
CA SER A 269 -0.64 -0.77 -0.59
C SER A 269 -1.93 -0.12 -1.08
N ALA A 270 -1.90 1.17 -1.44
CA ALA A 270 -3.06 1.89 -1.96
C ALA A 270 -3.61 1.25 -3.24
N ILE A 271 -2.72 0.81 -4.15
CA ILE A 271 -3.11 0.10 -5.36
C ILE A 271 -3.80 -1.22 -5.01
N SER A 272 -3.25 -1.98 -4.07
CA SER A 272 -3.85 -3.27 -3.68
C SER A 272 -5.22 -3.13 -3.00
N THR A 273 -5.46 -2.01 -2.30
CA THR A 273 -6.75 -1.76 -1.63
C THR A 273 -7.75 -1.01 -2.49
N GLY A 274 -7.30 -0.36 -3.57
CA GLY A 274 -8.14 0.52 -4.39
C GLY A 274 -8.43 1.88 -3.75
N VAL A 275 -7.73 2.27 -2.67
CA VAL A 275 -8.05 3.46 -1.87
C VAL A 275 -6.82 4.36 -1.71
N GLY A 276 -6.99 5.66 -1.92
CA GLY A 276 -5.94 6.66 -1.65
C GLY A 276 -4.76 6.66 -2.64
N ILE A 277 -4.98 6.15 -3.86
CA ILE A 277 -3.92 5.89 -4.83
C ILE A 277 -3.33 7.20 -5.36
N THR A 278 -4.17 8.17 -5.74
CA THR A 278 -3.73 9.46 -6.26
C THR A 278 -2.91 10.22 -5.21
N GLU A 279 -3.34 10.23 -3.95
CA GLU A 279 -2.63 10.86 -2.85
C GLU A 279 -1.27 10.19 -2.59
N ALA A 280 -1.19 8.87 -2.74
CA ALA A 280 0.07 8.15 -2.63
C ALA A 280 1.03 8.47 -3.78
N ILE A 281 0.52 8.58 -5.02
CA ILE A 281 1.30 9.01 -6.19
C ILE A 281 1.83 10.43 -5.96
N ASP A 282 0.97 11.38 -5.61
CA ASP A 282 1.35 12.78 -5.44
C ASP A 282 2.42 12.95 -4.37
N LYS A 283 2.28 12.24 -3.24
CA LYS A 283 3.31 12.24 -2.18
C LYS A 283 4.64 11.69 -2.69
N LEU A 284 4.64 10.54 -3.37
CA LEU A 284 5.88 9.93 -3.88
C LEU A 284 6.58 10.83 -4.91
N VAL A 285 5.81 11.38 -5.87
CA VAL A 285 6.33 12.27 -6.90
C VAL A 285 6.90 13.55 -6.29
N THR A 286 6.21 14.15 -5.32
CA THR A 286 6.65 15.38 -4.64
C THR A 286 7.95 15.16 -3.86
N LEU A 287 8.05 14.06 -3.11
CA LEU A 287 9.26 13.72 -2.34
C LEU A 287 10.48 13.46 -3.23
N ASN A 288 10.28 12.91 -4.43
CA ASN A 288 11.40 12.62 -5.33
C ASN A 288 11.91 13.87 -6.06
N GLN A 289 11.07 14.89 -6.25
CA GLN A 289 11.46 16.14 -6.92
C GLN A 289 12.54 16.92 -6.14
N SER A 290 12.64 16.75 -4.83
CA SER A 290 13.65 17.42 -4.00
C SER A 290 15.05 16.79 -4.04
N VAL A 291 15.23 15.61 -4.65
CA VAL A 291 16.47 14.79 -4.56
C VAL A 291 17.39 14.91 -5.80
N ALA A 292 17.10 15.83 -6.73
CA ALA A 292 18.04 16.40 -7.70
C ALA A 292 18.63 15.51 -8.81
N LYS A 293 17.87 14.54 -9.35
CA LYS A 293 18.13 13.99 -10.71
C LYS A 293 16.83 13.97 -11.52
N GLU A 294 16.86 14.53 -12.73
CA GLU A 294 15.72 14.42 -13.64
C GLU A 294 15.48 12.94 -14.00
N PRO A 295 14.23 12.46 -13.89
CA PRO A 295 13.92 11.08 -14.21
C PRO A 295 14.09 10.86 -15.71
N GLU A 296 14.78 9.77 -16.08
CA GLU A 296 14.93 9.33 -17.47
C GLU A 296 14.26 7.98 -17.66
N LEU A 297 13.62 7.78 -18.82
CA LEU A 297 12.94 6.53 -19.13
C LEU A 297 13.93 5.36 -19.14
N GLN A 298 13.83 4.48 -18.16
CA GLN A 298 14.77 3.38 -17.98
C GLN A 298 14.45 2.18 -18.88
N VAL A 299 15.49 1.65 -19.50
CA VAL A 299 15.43 0.40 -20.28
C VAL A 299 15.01 -0.76 -19.37
N GLY A 300 14.04 -1.55 -19.84
CA GLY A 300 13.53 -2.68 -19.10
C GLY A 300 12.10 -3.06 -19.46
N LYS A 301 11.64 -4.14 -18.82
CA LYS A 301 10.27 -4.64 -18.89
C LYS A 301 9.50 -4.14 -17.67
N TRP A 302 8.35 -3.51 -17.91
CA TRP A 302 7.55 -2.79 -16.93
C TRP A 302 6.10 -3.26 -17.01
N GLN A 303 5.61 -3.94 -15.98
CA GLN A 303 4.23 -4.42 -15.92
C GLN A 303 3.31 -3.33 -15.39
N LEU A 304 2.25 -3.00 -16.12
CA LEU A 304 1.21 -2.10 -15.61
C LEU A 304 0.52 -2.76 -14.41
N ILE A 305 0.45 -2.04 -13.29
CA ILE A 305 -0.23 -2.50 -12.07
C ILE A 305 -1.41 -1.61 -11.69
N TRP A 306 -1.50 -0.39 -12.24
CA TRP A 306 -2.64 0.51 -12.03
C TRP A 306 -2.69 1.62 -13.09
N SER A 307 -3.91 2.06 -13.44
CA SER A 307 -4.17 3.25 -14.26
C SER A 307 -5.30 4.10 -13.66
N SER A 308 -5.26 5.42 -13.86
CA SER A 308 -6.31 6.32 -13.35
C SER A 308 -7.61 6.29 -14.15
N GLN A 309 -7.62 5.62 -15.31
CA GLN A 309 -8.80 5.44 -16.14
C GLN A 309 -9.24 3.98 -16.09
N GLN A 310 -10.54 3.75 -15.89
CA GLN A 310 -11.13 2.42 -16.09
C GLN A 310 -11.14 2.10 -17.59
N GLU A 311 -10.67 0.91 -17.95
CA GLU A 311 -10.61 0.42 -19.33
C GLU A 311 -11.94 0.65 -20.06
N THR A 312 -11.87 1.21 -21.27
CA THR A 312 -13.04 1.31 -22.14
C THR A 312 -13.33 -0.04 -22.80
N ASP A 313 -14.49 -0.19 -23.44
CA ASP A 313 -14.86 -1.41 -24.18
C ASP A 313 -13.90 -1.75 -25.34
N SER A 314 -13.06 -0.80 -25.79
CA SER A 314 -12.05 -1.00 -26.82
C SER A 314 -10.70 -1.38 -26.21
N TRP A 315 -10.56 -2.66 -25.85
CA TRP A 315 -9.31 -3.16 -25.27
C TRP A 315 -8.09 -3.01 -26.20
N PHE A 316 -8.29 -2.99 -27.53
CA PHE A 316 -7.22 -2.75 -28.50
C PHE A 316 -6.68 -1.32 -28.43
N GLU A 317 -7.56 -0.31 -28.33
CA GLU A 317 -7.14 1.08 -28.13
C GLU A 317 -6.48 1.26 -26.76
N ASN A 318 -7.01 0.59 -25.73
CA ASN A 318 -6.40 0.59 -24.41
C ASN A 318 -4.96 0.03 -24.47
N ALA A 319 -4.78 -1.13 -25.11
CA ALA A 319 -3.48 -1.76 -25.30
C ALA A 319 -2.51 -0.87 -26.10
N ALA A 320 -2.97 -0.25 -27.19
CA ALA A 320 -2.16 0.64 -28.03
C ALA A 320 -1.68 1.91 -27.31
N ASN A 321 -2.46 2.38 -26.33
CA ASN A 321 -2.16 3.57 -25.54
C ASN A 321 -1.47 3.25 -24.20
N GLY A 322 -1.05 1.99 -23.98
CA GLY A 322 -0.35 1.58 -22.76
C GLY A 322 -1.24 1.44 -21.53
N LEU A 323 -2.57 1.38 -21.70
CA LEU A 323 -3.56 1.17 -20.62
C LEU A 323 -3.67 -0.29 -20.19
N MET A 324 -2.92 -1.20 -20.82
CA MET A 324 -2.93 -2.62 -20.49
C MET A 324 -1.55 -3.24 -20.70
N GLY A 325 -1.28 -4.31 -19.96
CA GLY A 325 -0.16 -5.22 -20.18
C GLY A 325 1.21 -4.67 -19.79
N THR A 326 2.22 -5.10 -20.53
CA THR A 326 3.63 -4.84 -20.26
C THR A 326 4.19 -3.81 -21.23
N GLN A 327 4.84 -2.78 -20.69
CA GLN A 327 5.65 -1.81 -21.42
C GLN A 327 7.12 -2.26 -21.43
N ILE A 328 7.73 -2.30 -22.61
CA ILE A 328 9.14 -2.66 -22.80
C ILE A 328 9.87 -1.48 -23.42
N VAL A 329 10.76 -0.86 -22.65
CA VAL A 329 11.63 0.23 -23.09
C VAL A 329 12.96 -0.37 -23.53
N LYS A 330 13.38 -0.09 -24.77
CA LYS A 330 14.64 -0.60 -25.37
C LYS A 330 15.65 0.54 -25.53
N GLU A 331 16.95 0.21 -25.56
CA GLU A 331 18.07 1.18 -25.62
C GLU A 331 18.03 2.09 -26.86
N ASN A 332 17.45 1.63 -27.96
CA ASN A 332 17.51 2.33 -29.25
C ASN A 332 16.30 3.24 -29.51
N GLY A 333 15.73 3.84 -28.45
CA GLY A 333 14.55 4.71 -28.57
C GLY A 333 13.29 3.94 -29.01
N ARG A 334 13.26 2.61 -28.82
CA ARG A 334 12.09 1.79 -29.16
C ARG A 334 11.26 1.49 -27.92
N LEU A 335 9.95 1.53 -28.12
CA LEU A 335 8.95 1.15 -27.13
C LEU A 335 8.14 -0.01 -27.68
N LYS A 336 7.74 -0.94 -26.81
CA LYS A 336 6.81 -2.01 -27.15
C LYS A 336 5.78 -2.17 -26.06
N PHE A 337 4.52 -2.29 -26.45
CA PHE A 337 3.46 -2.74 -25.56
C PHE A 337 3.10 -4.19 -25.90
N LEU A 338 2.95 -5.00 -24.87
CA LEU A 338 2.61 -6.42 -24.98
C LEU A 338 1.44 -6.72 -24.04
N VAL A 339 0.36 -7.26 -24.59
CA VAL A 339 -0.85 -7.60 -23.84
C VAL A 339 -1.19 -9.06 -24.09
N ASP A 340 -1.28 -9.86 -23.04
CA ASP A 340 -1.76 -11.23 -23.13
C ASP A 340 -3.28 -11.25 -23.35
N ILE A 341 -3.72 -12.01 -24.34
CA ILE A 341 -5.13 -12.20 -24.70
C ILE A 341 -5.52 -13.66 -24.37
N LEU A 342 -6.82 -13.95 -24.39
CA LEU A 342 -7.36 -15.30 -24.23
C LEU A 342 -6.77 -16.29 -25.25
N LEU A 343 -6.78 -17.59 -24.91
CA LEU A 343 -6.37 -18.71 -25.76
C LEU A 343 -4.89 -18.68 -26.20
N GLY A 344 -4.03 -17.99 -25.45
CA GLY A 344 -2.59 -17.94 -25.72
C GLY A 344 -2.20 -16.99 -26.85
N PHE A 345 -3.14 -16.17 -27.33
CA PHE A 345 -2.83 -15.05 -28.22
C PHE A 345 -2.23 -13.90 -27.43
N ARG A 346 -1.39 -13.09 -28.08
CA ARG A 346 -0.89 -11.84 -27.50
C ARG A 346 -1.03 -10.73 -28.51
N PHE A 347 -1.43 -9.56 -28.04
CA PHE A 347 -1.32 -8.34 -28.83
C PHE A 347 0.05 -7.72 -28.56
N SER A 348 0.69 -7.27 -29.63
CA SER A 348 1.95 -6.54 -29.59
C SER A 348 1.81 -5.29 -30.43
N ILE A 349 2.35 -4.17 -29.95
CA ILE A 349 2.65 -3.04 -30.80
C ILE A 349 4.02 -2.49 -30.47
N ASP A 350 4.85 -2.35 -31.50
CA ASP A 350 6.17 -1.73 -31.42
C ASP A 350 6.08 -0.30 -31.99
N GLY A 351 7.00 0.54 -31.52
CA GLY A 351 7.07 1.95 -31.89
C GLY A 351 8.38 2.58 -31.47
N ASN A 352 8.47 3.89 -31.70
CA ASN A 352 9.62 4.71 -31.34
C ASN A 352 9.19 5.83 -30.38
N PHE A 353 10.12 6.26 -29.54
CA PHE A 353 9.94 7.43 -28.69
C PHE A 353 11.13 8.39 -28.82
N VAL A 354 10.86 9.69 -28.74
CA VAL A 354 11.87 10.74 -28.80
C VAL A 354 11.66 11.69 -27.62
N LYS A 355 12.72 12.03 -26.88
CA LYS A 355 12.64 13.00 -25.79
C LYS A 355 12.28 14.38 -26.37
N SER A 356 11.15 14.94 -25.97
CA SER A 356 10.61 16.22 -26.47
C SER A 356 10.70 17.35 -25.45
N GLY A 357 11.01 17.04 -24.20
CA GLY A 357 11.25 18.01 -23.12
C GLY A 357 11.94 17.33 -21.92
N ASP A 358 12.05 18.03 -20.79
CA ASP A 358 12.83 17.56 -19.63
C ASP A 358 12.38 16.17 -19.15
N LYS A 359 11.05 15.98 -19.09
CA LYS A 359 10.40 14.73 -18.64
C LYS A 359 9.40 14.18 -19.67
N THR A 360 9.33 14.75 -20.86
CA THR A 360 8.31 14.41 -21.87
C THR A 360 8.93 13.71 -23.06
N TYR A 361 8.19 12.74 -23.59
CA TYR A 361 8.57 11.93 -24.74
C TYR A 361 7.42 11.87 -25.73
N ASP A 362 7.74 12.11 -27.01
CA ASP A 362 6.82 11.91 -28.11
C ASP A 362 6.89 10.45 -28.53
N VAL A 363 5.78 9.73 -28.41
CA VAL A 363 5.69 8.30 -28.74
C VAL A 363 4.88 8.11 -30.01
N THR A 364 5.41 7.32 -30.94
CA THR A 364 4.69 6.84 -32.13
C THR A 364 4.73 5.33 -32.15
N MET A 365 3.56 4.71 -32.10
CA MET A 365 3.35 3.26 -32.17
C MET A 365 2.71 2.94 -33.52
N ASP A 366 3.32 2.09 -34.34
CA ASP A 366 2.88 1.85 -35.73
C ASP A 366 3.13 0.43 -36.27
N ASP A 367 3.70 -0.48 -35.47
CA ASP A 367 3.95 -1.87 -35.87
C ASP A 367 3.17 -2.83 -34.95
N ALA A 368 1.85 -2.96 -35.22
CA ALA A 368 0.95 -3.80 -34.45
C ALA A 368 0.85 -5.22 -35.02
N ALA A 369 0.72 -6.21 -34.13
CA ALA A 369 0.51 -7.61 -34.52
C ALA A 369 -0.25 -8.41 -33.45
N ILE A 370 -1.00 -9.43 -33.90
CA ILE A 370 -1.51 -10.52 -33.06
C ILE A 370 -0.58 -11.71 -33.17
N LEU A 371 -0.03 -12.13 -32.03
CA LEU A 371 0.89 -13.23 -31.89
C LEU A 371 0.14 -14.49 -31.46
N ALA A 372 0.44 -15.61 -32.12
CA ALA A 372 -0.07 -16.94 -31.82
C ALA A 372 1.10 -17.93 -31.84
N GLY A 373 1.69 -18.20 -30.68
CA GLY A 373 2.94 -18.97 -30.61
C GLY A 373 4.07 -18.28 -31.37
N PRO A 374 4.77 -18.97 -32.31
CA PRO A 374 5.86 -18.37 -33.10
C PRO A 374 5.37 -17.50 -34.26
N PHE A 375 4.06 -17.46 -34.55
CA PHE A 375 3.49 -16.73 -35.69
C PHE A 375 2.91 -15.39 -35.25
N GLY A 376 3.05 -14.36 -36.09
CA GLY A 376 2.46 -13.03 -35.88
C GLY A 376 1.71 -12.58 -37.12
N VAL A 377 0.47 -12.10 -36.94
CA VAL A 377 -0.35 -11.49 -38.00
C VAL A 377 -0.30 -9.97 -37.83
N PRO A 378 0.26 -9.21 -38.78
CA PRO A 378 0.35 -7.75 -38.67
C PRO A 378 -1.04 -7.11 -38.74
N MET A 379 -1.18 -5.96 -38.10
CA MET A 379 -2.40 -5.16 -38.08
C MET A 379 -2.09 -3.72 -38.46
N GLU A 380 -2.94 -3.12 -39.28
CA GLU A 380 -2.86 -1.69 -39.56
C GLU A 380 -3.40 -0.91 -38.35
N MET A 381 -2.48 -0.37 -37.55
CA MET A 381 -2.84 0.47 -36.42
C MET A 381 -1.72 1.45 -36.13
N ARG A 382 -2.09 2.69 -35.82
CA ARG A 382 -1.14 3.74 -35.46
C ARG A 382 -1.66 4.55 -34.30
N SER A 383 -0.81 4.77 -33.30
CA SER A 383 -1.08 5.68 -32.19
C SER A 383 0.06 6.68 -32.03
N LYS A 384 -0.28 7.91 -31.64
CA LYS A 384 0.67 8.97 -31.32
C LYS A 384 0.23 9.66 -30.05
N PHE A 385 1.12 9.76 -29.07
CA PHE A 385 0.82 10.40 -27.80
C PHE A 385 2.08 10.96 -27.13
N ASN A 386 1.87 11.91 -26.22
CA ASN A 386 2.90 12.41 -25.32
C ASN A 386 2.93 11.55 -24.06
N LEU A 387 4.12 11.16 -23.63
CA LEU A 387 4.37 10.44 -22.40
C LEU A 387 5.23 11.32 -21.48
N GLU A 388 4.68 11.72 -20.34
CA GLU A 388 5.38 12.46 -19.30
C GLU A 388 5.83 11.50 -18.20
N LEU A 389 7.12 11.49 -17.87
CA LEU A 389 7.70 10.66 -16.83
C LEU A 389 7.71 11.42 -15.49
N LEU A 390 6.82 11.00 -14.57
CA LEU A 390 6.65 11.67 -13.28
C LEU A 390 7.63 11.14 -12.23
N TYR A 391 7.88 9.83 -12.25
CA TYR A 391 8.76 9.15 -11.31
C TYR A 391 9.34 7.89 -11.95
N THR A 392 10.61 7.58 -11.67
CA THR A 392 11.19 6.28 -11.99
C THR A 392 12.32 5.95 -11.01
N ASP A 393 12.35 4.71 -10.57
CA ASP A 393 13.51 4.11 -9.92
C ASP A 393 13.75 2.69 -10.47
N ALA A 394 14.57 1.89 -9.79
CA ALA A 394 14.89 0.53 -10.22
C ALA A 394 13.69 -0.44 -10.21
N LYS A 395 12.54 -0.11 -9.59
CA LYS A 395 11.40 -1.01 -9.39
C LYS A 395 10.06 -0.41 -9.81
N ILE A 396 9.86 0.90 -9.73
CA ILE A 396 8.59 1.57 -10.01
C ILE A 396 8.79 2.65 -11.05
N MET A 397 7.83 2.75 -11.97
CA MET A 397 7.74 3.82 -12.95
C MET A 397 6.32 4.40 -12.94
N ILE A 398 6.22 5.73 -12.82
CA ILE A 398 4.96 6.47 -12.90
C ILE A 398 5.03 7.40 -14.10
N THR A 399 4.11 7.19 -15.03
CA THR A 399 3.98 8.02 -16.22
C THR A 399 2.61 8.65 -16.30
N ARG A 400 2.53 9.76 -17.01
CA ARG A 400 1.28 10.39 -17.44
C ARG A 400 1.24 10.38 -18.95
N GLY A 401 0.24 9.74 -19.52
CA GLY A 401 0.09 9.58 -20.96
C GLY A 401 -0.99 10.49 -21.56
N TYR A 402 -1.52 10.03 -22.70
CA TYR A 402 -2.68 10.60 -23.38
C TYR A 402 -3.83 10.91 -22.39
N ASN A 403 -4.56 12.01 -22.62
CA ASN A 403 -5.66 12.47 -21.77
C ASN A 403 -5.34 12.64 -20.28
N ARG A 404 -4.06 12.86 -19.92
CA ARG A 404 -3.59 13.02 -18.53
C ARG A 404 -3.82 11.78 -17.66
N ILE A 405 -3.96 10.61 -18.26
CA ILE A 405 -4.11 9.35 -17.54
C ILE A 405 -2.78 9.04 -16.84
N LEU A 406 -2.85 8.69 -15.55
CA LEU A 406 -1.70 8.23 -14.78
C LEU A 406 -1.58 6.71 -14.90
N PHE A 407 -0.35 6.24 -15.02
CA PHE A 407 0.00 4.83 -15.07
C PHE A 407 1.06 4.55 -14.01
N VAL A 408 0.88 3.46 -13.26
CA VAL A 408 1.90 2.94 -12.36
C VAL A 408 2.33 1.57 -12.87
N HIS A 409 3.63 1.44 -13.12
CA HIS A 409 4.26 0.22 -13.57
C HIS A 409 5.24 -0.30 -12.52
N LEU A 410 5.34 -1.63 -12.42
CA LEU A 410 6.34 -2.34 -11.64
C LEU A 410 7.34 -3.01 -12.58
N ARG A 411 8.63 -2.92 -12.29
CA ARG A 411 9.66 -3.58 -13.08
C ARG A 411 9.52 -5.10 -12.97
N VAL A 412 9.64 -5.75 -14.11
CA VAL A 412 9.72 -7.21 -14.21
C VAL A 412 11.18 -7.56 -14.44
N ASP A 413 11.77 -8.30 -13.51
CA ASP A 413 13.15 -8.78 -13.68
C ASP A 413 13.21 -9.74 -14.89
N ASN A 414 14.28 -9.63 -15.69
CA ASN A 414 14.49 -10.48 -16.87
C ASN A 414 14.82 -11.91 -16.46
N SER A 415 13.84 -12.70 -16.01
CA SER A 415 13.99 -14.15 -15.87
C SER A 415 13.82 -14.90 -17.20
N GLU A 416 13.62 -14.19 -18.32
CA GLU A 416 13.47 -14.76 -19.67
C GLU A 416 14.62 -14.38 -20.62
N THR A 417 15.86 -14.44 -20.12
CA THR A 417 17.03 -14.58 -20.99
C THR A 417 17.90 -15.72 -20.47
N LYS A 418 17.48 -16.94 -20.77
CA LYS A 418 18.36 -18.10 -20.91
C LYS A 418 17.85 -18.99 -22.02
#